data_AF-A0A0E4HDI2-F1
#
_entry.id   AF-A0A0E4HDI2-F1
#
_cell.length_a   1.000
_cell.length_b   1.000
_cell.length_c   1.000
_cell.angle_alpha   90.00
_cell.angle_beta   90.00
_cell.angle_gamma   90.00
#
_symmetry.space_group_name_H-M   'P 1'
#
loop_
_entity.id
_entity.type
_entity.pdbx_description
1 polymer ?
#
loop_
_entity_poly.entity_id
_entity_poly.type
_entity_poly.pdbx_seq_one_letter_code
_entity_poly.pdbx_strand_id
1 'polypeptide(L)'
;MKKIFMIALTITILIGGSLYFKNQSSYSEYASMRDDKTISGKLITIDNNPKDITTENENPGKDEPPEDATLDDERTPEDIALDKRLDEQRKENERTYREKGIKGSSIRPTIEIPSLSIEDIIGIYKTVDAYMRENPDRFPEPADDGTRGSTDDPRIQNILYAEEKSGIIAGFENENLVAWEVKKLDGEYTILLLGRKSAGDGWKVLSEGDVYQLRKVISDGN
;
A
#
# COMPACT_ATOMS: atom_id res chain seq x y z
N MET A 1 -9.00 10.93 56.84
CA MET A 1 -9.75 11.57 55.73
C MET A 1 -8.91 11.88 54.49
N LYS A 2 -7.67 12.42 54.60
CA LYS A 2 -6.84 12.77 53.42
C LYS A 2 -6.44 11.61 52.48
N LYS A 3 -6.27 10.38 53.00
CA LYS A 3 -5.84 9.21 52.18
C LYS A 3 -6.94 8.63 51.29
N ILE A 4 -8.21 8.70 51.72
CA ILE A 4 -9.36 8.20 50.94
C ILE A 4 -9.64 9.14 49.75
N PHE A 5 -9.43 10.45 49.95
CA PHE A 5 -9.61 11.46 48.91
C PHE A 5 -8.59 11.33 47.77
N MET A 6 -7.33 10.98 48.07
CA MET A 6 -6.33 10.71 47.03
C MET A 6 -6.71 9.50 46.17
N ILE A 7 -7.19 8.40 46.77
CA ILE A 7 -7.53 7.18 46.03
C ILE A 7 -8.72 7.45 45.09
N ALA A 8 -9.72 8.21 45.54
CA ALA A 8 -10.86 8.59 44.70
C ALA A 8 -10.43 9.49 43.53
N LEU A 9 -9.50 10.43 43.74
CA LEU A 9 -8.98 11.31 42.69
C LEU A 9 -8.21 10.52 41.62
N THR A 10 -7.38 9.55 42.01
CA THR A 10 -6.61 8.71 41.07
C THR A 10 -7.52 7.84 40.20
N ILE A 11 -8.59 7.27 40.78
CA ILE A 11 -9.57 6.48 40.03
C ILE A 11 -10.33 7.37 39.03
N THR A 12 -10.66 8.60 39.40
CA THR A 12 -11.37 9.55 38.52
C THR A 12 -10.50 9.98 37.34
N ILE A 13 -9.19 10.18 37.55
CA ILE A 13 -8.23 10.50 36.48
C ILE A 13 -8.02 9.30 35.55
N LEU A 14 -7.99 8.07 36.08
CA LEU A 14 -7.86 6.85 35.27
C LEU A 14 -9.10 6.60 34.39
N ILE A 15 -10.32 6.84 34.91
CA ILE A 15 -11.57 6.69 34.15
C ILE A 15 -11.76 7.87 33.17
N GLY A 16 -11.43 9.09 33.57
CA GLY A 16 -11.48 10.27 32.70
C GLY A 16 -10.46 10.23 31.56
N GLY A 17 -9.24 9.76 31.84
CA GLY A 17 -8.19 9.57 30.83
C GLY A 17 -8.56 8.48 29.82
N SER A 18 -9.10 7.35 30.26
CA SER A 18 -9.54 6.28 29.36
C SER A 18 -10.77 6.65 28.51
N LEU A 19 -11.64 7.56 28.99
CA LEU A 19 -12.70 8.17 28.17
C LEU A 19 -12.17 9.22 27.18
N TYR A 20 -11.14 9.99 27.56
CA TYR A 20 -10.51 10.97 26.66
C TYR A 20 -9.78 10.30 25.49
N PHE A 21 -9.07 9.18 25.74
CA PHE A 21 -8.45 8.38 24.67
C PHE A 21 -9.48 7.63 23.80
N LYS A 22 -10.70 7.40 24.29
CA LYS A 22 -11.76 6.78 23.49
C LYS A 22 -12.41 7.76 22.50
N ASN A 23 -12.33 9.06 22.76
CA ASN A 23 -12.87 10.11 21.88
C ASN A 23 -11.87 10.66 20.85
N GLN A 24 -10.58 10.33 20.95
CA GLN A 24 -9.58 10.60 19.89
C GLN A 24 -9.23 9.37 19.05
N SER A 25 -9.78 8.21 19.39
CA SER A 25 -9.74 7.05 18.53
C SER A 25 -10.70 7.31 17.36
N SER A 26 -10.14 7.44 16.16
CA SER A 26 -10.83 7.56 14.87
C SER A 26 -11.90 6.48 14.61
N TYR A 27 -12.02 5.48 15.49
CA TYR A 27 -13.07 4.46 15.48
C TYR A 27 -14.51 4.99 15.63
N SER A 28 -14.74 6.13 16.29
CA SER A 28 -16.11 6.69 16.41
C SER A 28 -16.61 7.33 15.11
N GLU A 29 -15.69 7.81 14.27
CA GLU A 29 -16.00 8.41 12.96
C GLU A 29 -16.25 7.33 11.90
N TYR A 30 -15.63 6.15 12.02
CA TYR A 30 -15.93 4.99 11.18
C TYR A 30 -17.27 4.31 11.51
N ALA A 31 -17.76 4.43 12.75
CA ALA A 31 -19.05 3.87 13.14
C ALA A 31 -20.23 4.66 12.57
N SER A 32 -20.10 5.98 12.39
CA SER A 32 -21.16 6.84 11.82
C SER A 32 -21.24 6.77 10.29
N MET A 33 -20.16 6.43 9.60
CA MET A 33 -20.17 6.23 8.14
C MET A 33 -20.83 4.92 7.69
N ARG A 34 -21.10 3.99 8.62
CA ARG A 34 -21.76 2.70 8.31
C ARG A 34 -23.28 2.81 8.13
N ASP A 35 -23.88 3.93 8.55
CA ASP A 35 -25.33 4.15 8.47
C ASP A 35 -25.77 4.89 7.19
N ASP A 36 -24.86 5.45 6.40
CA ASP A 36 -25.19 6.05 5.10
C ASP A 36 -25.21 5.01 3.98
N LYS A 37 -26.31 4.26 3.93
CA LYS A 37 -26.70 3.34 2.84
C LYS A 37 -27.04 4.09 1.54
N THR A 38 -26.13 4.87 0.96
CA THR A 38 -26.42 5.58 -0.30
C THR A 38 -25.33 5.49 -1.37
N ILE A 39 -24.21 4.80 -1.13
CA ILE A 39 -23.14 4.66 -2.14
C ILE A 39 -22.71 3.20 -2.37
N SER A 40 -23.65 2.24 -2.28
CA SER A 40 -23.36 0.81 -2.59
C SER A 40 -24.47 0.16 -3.43
N GLY A 41 -25.05 0.90 -4.37
CA GLY A 41 -26.25 0.48 -5.09
C GLY A 41 -26.27 0.78 -6.59
N LYS A 42 -25.11 0.94 -7.26
CA LYS A 42 -25.13 1.12 -8.72
C LYS A 42 -23.82 0.74 -9.44
N LEU A 43 -23.42 -0.51 -9.36
CA LEU A 43 -22.67 -1.15 -10.44
C LEU A 43 -23.15 -2.60 -10.63
N ILE A 44 -24.24 -2.67 -11.40
CA ILE A 44 -24.65 -3.70 -12.35
C ILE A 44 -23.90 -5.04 -12.27
N THR A 45 -24.64 -6.06 -11.83
CA THR A 45 -24.38 -7.48 -12.06
C THR A 45 -24.20 -7.80 -13.55
N ILE A 46 -23.04 -8.32 -13.93
CA ILE A 46 -22.91 -9.18 -15.10
C ILE A 46 -22.41 -10.54 -14.61
N ASP A 47 -23.36 -11.47 -14.59
CA ASP A 47 -23.18 -12.90 -14.39
C ASP A 47 -22.42 -13.48 -15.60
N ASN A 48 -21.26 -14.07 -15.34
CA ASN A 48 -20.55 -14.91 -16.31
C ASN A 48 -19.96 -16.12 -15.58
N ASN A 49 -20.81 -17.12 -15.42
CA ASN A 49 -20.46 -18.50 -15.09
C ASN A 49 -19.33 -19.03 -16.00
N PRO A 50 -18.16 -19.48 -15.48
CA PRO A 50 -17.15 -20.11 -16.31
C PRO A 50 -17.49 -21.60 -16.54
N LYS A 51 -17.55 -21.98 -17.81
CA LYS A 51 -17.59 -23.38 -18.24
C LYS A 51 -16.27 -24.06 -17.90
N ASP A 52 -16.42 -25.21 -17.27
CA ASP A 52 -15.43 -26.26 -17.04
C ASP A 52 -14.76 -26.70 -18.36
N ILE A 53 -13.42 -26.63 -18.42
CA ILE A 53 -12.64 -27.28 -19.49
C ILE A 53 -11.40 -27.91 -18.84
N THR A 54 -11.50 -29.21 -18.64
CA THR A 54 -10.39 -30.13 -18.36
C THR A 54 -9.53 -30.29 -19.62
N THR A 55 -8.21 -30.14 -19.50
CA THR A 55 -7.27 -30.92 -20.32
C THR A 55 -5.94 -31.06 -19.62
N GLU A 56 -5.62 -32.30 -19.25
CA GLU A 56 -4.27 -32.77 -18.93
C GLU A 56 -3.42 -32.80 -20.21
N ASN A 57 -2.14 -32.46 -20.08
CA ASN A 57 -1.07 -33.15 -20.79
C ASN A 57 0.27 -32.87 -20.10
N GLU A 58 0.80 -33.90 -19.44
CA GLU A 58 2.20 -34.01 -19.04
C GLU A 58 3.09 -34.23 -20.26
N ASN A 59 4.25 -33.56 -20.31
CA ASN A 59 5.48 -34.27 -20.66
C ASN A 59 6.70 -33.56 -20.05
N PRO A 60 7.64 -34.27 -19.40
CA PRO A 60 8.78 -33.69 -18.70
C PRO A 60 9.99 -33.61 -19.65
N GLY A 61 10.37 -32.39 -20.01
CA GLY A 61 11.59 -32.09 -20.77
C GLY A 61 12.61 -31.40 -19.88
N LYS A 62 13.82 -31.97 -19.79
CA LYS A 62 14.98 -31.39 -19.13
C LYS A 62 15.33 -30.05 -19.76
N ASP A 63 15.27 -28.98 -18.96
CA ASP A 63 16.02 -27.76 -19.22
C ASP A 63 17.02 -27.57 -18.07
N GLU A 64 18.25 -27.30 -18.46
CA GLU A 64 19.44 -27.14 -17.62
C GLU A 64 19.20 -26.10 -16.51
N PRO A 65 19.80 -26.26 -15.32
CA PRO A 65 19.69 -25.25 -14.28
C PRO A 65 20.24 -23.93 -14.86
N PRO A 66 19.49 -22.82 -14.80
CA PRO A 66 19.97 -21.56 -15.34
C PRO A 66 21.28 -21.21 -14.62
N GLU A 67 22.27 -20.82 -15.42
CA GLU A 67 23.55 -20.30 -14.95
C GLU A 67 23.30 -19.29 -13.83
N ASP A 68 23.94 -19.56 -12.70
CA ASP A 68 23.94 -18.78 -11.47
C ASP A 68 24.52 -17.39 -11.77
N ALA A 69 23.69 -16.52 -12.34
CA ALA A 69 23.91 -15.09 -12.26
C ALA A 69 23.61 -14.71 -10.81
N THR A 70 24.60 -14.93 -9.94
CA THR A 70 24.67 -14.22 -8.68
C THR A 70 24.87 -12.74 -9.02
N LEU A 71 23.77 -12.09 -9.44
CA LEU A 71 23.57 -10.67 -9.17
C LEU A 71 23.91 -10.53 -7.69
N ASP A 72 24.98 -9.80 -7.38
CA ASP A 72 25.40 -9.53 -6.01
C ASP A 72 24.15 -9.09 -5.25
N ASP A 73 23.62 -10.00 -4.43
CA ASP A 73 22.35 -9.80 -3.78
C ASP A 73 22.61 -8.79 -2.67
N GLU A 74 22.44 -7.50 -2.97
CA GLU A 74 22.67 -6.37 -2.05
C GLU A 74 21.77 -6.43 -0.80
N ARG A 75 20.88 -7.42 -0.70
CA ARG A 75 19.92 -7.61 0.41
C ARG A 75 20.59 -8.12 1.66
N THR A 76 20.34 -7.43 2.76
CA THR A 76 20.67 -7.91 4.10
C THR A 76 19.72 -9.04 4.55
N PRO A 77 20.09 -9.86 5.56
CA PRO A 77 19.15 -10.79 6.17
C PRO A 77 17.86 -10.13 6.68
N GLU A 78 17.97 -8.89 7.19
CA GLU A 78 16.84 -8.08 7.62
C GLU A 78 15.93 -7.70 6.45
N ASP A 79 16.51 -7.38 5.29
CA ASP A 79 15.75 -7.12 4.06
C ASP A 79 14.96 -8.34 3.61
N ILE A 80 15.60 -9.52 3.57
CA ILE A 80 14.95 -10.78 3.18
C ILE A 80 13.79 -11.10 4.13
N ALA A 81 14.00 -10.89 5.44
CA ALA A 81 12.94 -11.10 6.44
C ALA A 81 11.78 -10.11 6.28
N LEU A 82 12.06 -8.86 5.92
CA LEU A 82 11.03 -7.86 5.66
C LEU A 82 10.25 -8.16 4.37
N ASP A 83 10.95 -8.52 3.29
CA ASP A 83 10.34 -8.91 2.01
C ASP A 83 9.33 -10.06 2.21
N LYS A 84 9.72 -11.07 2.98
CA LYS A 84 8.84 -12.19 3.33
C LYS A 84 7.61 -11.73 4.11
N ARG A 85 7.77 -10.83 5.09
CA ARG A 85 6.65 -10.30 5.88
C ARG A 85 5.70 -9.45 5.03
N LEU A 86 6.23 -8.66 4.10
CA LEU A 86 5.44 -7.88 3.15
C LEU A 86 4.63 -8.80 2.23
N ASP A 87 5.24 -9.86 1.70
CA ASP A 87 4.55 -10.86 0.88
C ASP A 87 3.42 -11.58 1.63
N GLU A 88 3.69 -12.04 2.87
CA GLU A 88 2.67 -12.65 3.74
C GLU A 88 1.50 -11.69 4.01
N GLN A 89 1.80 -10.41 4.27
CA GLN A 89 0.80 -9.37 4.50
C GLN A 89 -0.03 -9.09 3.24
N ARG A 90 0.59 -9.02 2.05
CA ARG A 90 -0.12 -8.81 0.78
C ARG A 90 -1.11 -9.95 0.52
N LYS A 91 -0.68 -11.21 0.70
CA LYS A 91 -1.55 -12.39 0.55
C LYS A 91 -2.74 -12.36 1.52
N GLU A 92 -2.50 -12.01 2.79
CA GLU A 92 -3.56 -11.90 3.79
C GLU A 92 -4.53 -10.75 3.48
N ASN A 93 -4.02 -9.64 2.96
CA ASN A 93 -4.82 -8.49 2.54
C ASN A 93 -5.69 -8.82 1.33
N GLU A 94 -5.15 -9.47 0.32
CA GLU A 94 -5.94 -9.95 -0.83
C GLU A 94 -7.09 -10.85 -0.36
N ARG A 95 -6.79 -11.82 0.51
CA ARG A 95 -7.78 -12.74 1.06
C ARG A 95 -8.86 -12.01 1.86
N THR A 96 -8.46 -11.16 2.81
CA THR A 96 -9.38 -10.44 3.69
C THR A 96 -10.23 -9.43 2.91
N TYR A 97 -9.65 -8.79 1.90
CA TYR A 97 -10.39 -7.87 1.03
C TYR A 97 -11.46 -8.63 0.24
N ARG A 98 -11.14 -9.77 -0.36
CA ARG A 98 -12.13 -10.60 -1.07
C ARG A 98 -13.24 -11.13 -0.16
N GLU A 99 -12.91 -11.48 1.08
CA GLU A 99 -13.88 -12.02 2.04
C GLU A 99 -14.75 -10.95 2.70
N LYS A 100 -14.19 -9.77 3.00
CA LYS A 100 -14.78 -8.79 3.93
C LYS A 100 -14.77 -7.35 3.41
N GLY A 101 -14.12 -7.08 2.29
CA GLY A 101 -13.93 -5.72 1.75
C GLY A 101 -13.01 -4.86 2.61
N ILE A 102 -12.13 -5.46 3.41
CA ILE A 102 -11.24 -4.74 4.36
C ILE A 102 -9.79 -5.12 4.06
N LYS A 103 -8.92 -4.10 4.07
CA LYS A 103 -7.46 -4.24 4.02
C LYS A 103 -6.87 -3.76 5.35
N GLY A 104 -5.86 -4.45 5.85
CA GLY A 104 -5.13 -4.07 7.04
C GLY A 104 -3.66 -3.85 6.76
N SER A 105 -2.94 -3.30 7.74
CA SER A 105 -1.49 -3.33 7.72
C SER A 105 -0.96 -3.69 9.09
N SER A 106 0.00 -4.61 9.13
CA SER A 106 0.72 -5.01 10.35
C SER A 106 2.11 -4.38 10.43
N ILE A 107 2.57 -3.79 9.33
CA ILE A 107 3.86 -3.12 9.21
C ILE A 107 3.61 -1.63 9.39
N ARG A 108 4.27 -1.06 10.40
CA ARG A 108 4.13 0.36 10.70
C ARG A 108 5.23 1.16 10.02
N PRO A 109 4.89 2.34 9.47
CA PRO A 109 5.90 3.32 9.05
C PRO A 109 6.87 3.63 10.19
N THR A 110 8.14 3.81 9.84
CA THR A 110 9.17 4.29 10.77
C THR A 110 9.24 5.80 10.86
N ILE A 111 8.52 6.50 9.98
CA ILE A 111 8.51 7.95 9.84
C ILE A 111 7.07 8.46 9.67
N GLU A 112 6.89 9.76 9.80
CA GLU A 112 5.62 10.41 9.50
C GLU A 112 5.38 10.44 7.99
N ILE A 113 4.18 10.02 7.58
CA ILE A 113 3.73 10.04 6.19
C ILE A 113 2.68 11.15 6.06
N PRO A 114 2.79 12.03 5.05
CA PRO A 114 1.76 13.03 4.79
C PRO A 114 0.37 12.42 4.66
N SER A 115 -0.62 13.05 5.27
CA SER A 115 -2.01 12.66 5.06
C SER A 115 -2.46 13.07 3.65
N LEU A 116 -3.18 12.17 2.98
CA LEU A 116 -3.75 12.43 1.66
C LEU A 116 -5.22 12.86 1.81
N SER A 117 -5.62 13.88 1.07
CA SER A 117 -7.04 14.25 0.95
C SER A 117 -7.81 13.22 0.13
N ILE A 118 -9.14 13.25 0.20
CA ILE A 118 -10.00 12.38 -0.62
C ILE A 118 -9.76 12.66 -2.11
N GLU A 119 -9.61 13.92 -2.48
CA GLU A 119 -9.30 14.35 -3.85
C GLU A 119 -7.95 13.79 -4.32
N ASP A 120 -6.94 13.77 -3.45
CA ASP A 120 -5.64 13.17 -3.76
C ASP A 120 -5.77 11.68 -4.00
N ILE A 121 -6.47 10.96 -3.12
CA ILE A 121 -6.71 9.52 -3.24
C ILE A 121 -7.39 9.21 -4.58
N ILE A 122 -8.45 9.96 -4.94
CA ILE A 122 -9.14 9.79 -6.23
C ILE A 122 -8.19 10.04 -7.40
N GLY A 123 -7.36 11.09 -7.32
CA GLY A 123 -6.37 11.43 -8.35
C GLY A 123 -5.32 10.33 -8.52
N ILE A 124 -4.83 9.76 -7.43
CA ILE A 124 -3.87 8.65 -7.41
C ILE A 124 -4.50 7.42 -8.06
N TYR A 125 -5.69 7.01 -7.63
CA TYR A 125 -6.38 5.86 -8.23
C TYR A 125 -6.58 6.02 -9.74
N LYS A 126 -7.06 7.18 -10.19
CA LYS A 126 -7.22 7.45 -11.63
C LYS A 126 -5.90 7.34 -12.40
N THR A 127 -4.80 7.81 -11.81
CA THR A 127 -3.47 7.78 -12.43
C THR A 127 -2.93 6.36 -12.51
N VAL A 128 -3.07 5.59 -11.42
CA VAL A 128 -2.70 4.17 -11.37
C VAL A 128 -3.53 3.36 -12.36
N ASP A 129 -4.86 3.58 -12.39
CA ASP A 129 -5.76 2.93 -13.35
C ASP A 129 -5.38 3.22 -14.79
N ALA A 130 -5.00 4.46 -15.10
CA ALA A 130 -4.56 4.84 -16.44
C ALA A 130 -3.26 4.14 -16.79
N TYR A 131 -2.27 4.16 -15.89
CA TYR A 131 -0.99 3.50 -16.10
C TYR A 131 -1.13 2.00 -16.34
N MET A 132 -1.97 1.31 -15.55
CA MET A 132 -2.23 -0.13 -15.71
C MET A 132 -2.92 -0.42 -17.06
N ARG A 133 -3.91 0.39 -17.46
CA ARG A 133 -4.60 0.23 -18.76
C ARG A 133 -3.68 0.50 -19.95
N GLU A 134 -2.71 1.38 -19.80
CA GLU A 134 -1.69 1.66 -20.83
C GLU A 134 -0.61 0.56 -20.92
N ASN A 135 -0.51 -0.31 -19.91
CA ASN A 135 0.46 -1.41 -19.83
C ASN A 135 -0.24 -2.78 -19.58
N PRO A 136 -1.18 -3.19 -20.46
CA PRO A 136 -2.04 -4.35 -20.24
C PRO A 136 -1.31 -5.70 -20.36
N ASP A 137 -0.10 -5.71 -20.92
CA ASP A 137 0.79 -6.86 -20.99
C ASP A 137 1.43 -7.21 -19.64
N ARG A 138 1.39 -6.28 -18.68
CA ARG A 138 2.03 -6.41 -17.36
C ARG A 138 1.04 -6.37 -16.21
N PHE A 139 -0.10 -5.72 -16.39
CA PHE A 139 -1.08 -5.49 -15.34
C PHE A 139 -2.48 -6.00 -15.71
N PRO A 140 -3.25 -6.53 -14.74
CA PRO A 140 -4.65 -6.87 -14.97
C PRO A 140 -5.50 -5.60 -15.17
N GLU A 141 -6.53 -5.67 -16.03
CA GLU A 141 -7.58 -4.65 -16.09
C GLU A 141 -8.27 -4.52 -14.72
N PRO A 142 -8.66 -3.29 -14.34
CA PRO A 142 -8.13 -2.65 -13.14
C PRO A 142 -8.29 -3.49 -11.87
N ALA A 143 -7.15 -3.66 -11.20
CA ALA A 143 -7.00 -4.30 -9.90
C ALA A 143 -7.97 -3.71 -8.86
N ASP A 144 -8.60 -4.59 -8.09
CA ASP A 144 -9.36 -4.20 -6.90
C ASP A 144 -8.43 -3.66 -5.79
N ASP A 145 -8.97 -3.04 -4.73
CA ASP A 145 -8.12 -2.47 -3.67
C ASP A 145 -7.41 -3.53 -2.80
N GLY A 146 -7.70 -4.82 -3.01
CA GLY A 146 -6.93 -5.92 -2.45
C GLY A 146 -5.57 -6.10 -3.15
N THR A 147 -5.51 -5.72 -4.42
CA THR A 147 -4.34 -5.91 -5.30
C THR A 147 -3.61 -4.61 -5.63
N ARG A 148 -4.05 -3.47 -5.08
CA ARG A 148 -3.34 -2.19 -5.12
C ARG A 148 -3.53 -1.36 -3.84
N GLY A 149 -2.67 -0.37 -3.62
CA GLY A 149 -2.83 0.56 -2.49
C GLY A 149 -1.53 1.25 -2.12
N SER A 150 -1.57 2.13 -1.11
CA SER A 150 -0.33 2.69 -0.54
C SER A 150 0.61 1.57 -0.11
N THR A 151 1.91 1.76 -0.33
CA THR A 151 2.93 0.81 0.15
C THR A 151 3.03 0.86 1.67
N ASP A 152 3.19 -0.33 2.26
CA ASP A 152 3.52 -0.51 3.66
C ASP A 152 5.03 -0.70 3.88
N ASP A 153 5.85 -0.67 2.82
CA ASP A 153 7.30 -0.88 2.92
C ASP A 153 7.98 0.36 3.54
N PRO A 154 8.53 0.25 4.77
CA PRO A 154 9.16 1.39 5.45
C PRO A 154 10.42 1.87 4.73
N ARG A 155 11.09 1.01 3.95
CA ARG A 155 12.31 1.40 3.21
C ARG A 155 11.97 2.39 2.10
N ILE A 156 10.85 2.18 1.40
CA ILE A 156 10.36 3.11 0.38
C ILE A 156 9.95 4.42 1.01
N GLN A 157 9.19 4.37 2.11
CA GLN A 157 8.74 5.55 2.82
C GLN A 157 9.94 6.40 3.28
N ASN A 158 10.97 5.76 3.85
CA ASN A 158 12.20 6.42 4.28
C ASN A 158 12.96 7.09 3.12
N ILE A 159 12.95 6.48 1.93
CA ILE A 159 13.56 7.10 0.74
C ILE A 159 12.72 8.29 0.26
N LEU A 160 11.39 8.12 0.22
CA LEU A 160 10.48 9.09 -0.38
C LEU A 160 10.39 10.40 0.42
N TYR A 161 10.37 10.28 1.75
CA TYR A 161 10.17 11.40 2.67
C TYR A 161 11.43 11.76 3.45
N ALA A 162 12.60 11.41 2.92
CA ALA A 162 13.88 11.90 3.43
C ALA A 162 13.91 13.45 3.42
N GLU A 163 14.64 14.02 4.38
CA GLU A 163 14.84 15.47 4.49
C GLU A 163 15.47 16.02 3.21
N GLU A 164 16.54 15.37 2.74
CA GLU A 164 17.19 15.67 1.47
C GLU A 164 16.71 14.70 0.39
N LYS A 165 16.18 15.26 -0.69
CA LYS A 165 15.69 14.50 -1.86
C LYS A 165 16.65 14.66 -3.03
N SER A 166 16.89 13.54 -3.70
CA SER A 166 17.77 13.45 -4.86
C SER A 166 17.06 12.77 -6.04
N GLY A 167 17.72 12.74 -7.19
CA GLY A 167 17.29 11.97 -8.36
C GLY A 167 15.91 12.41 -8.87
N ILE A 168 15.08 11.43 -9.22
CA ILE A 168 13.78 11.69 -9.85
C ILE A 168 12.77 12.44 -8.95
N ILE A 169 12.98 12.42 -7.63
CA ILE A 169 12.14 13.12 -6.66
C ILE A 169 12.72 14.47 -6.21
N ALA A 170 13.85 14.91 -6.79
CA ALA A 170 14.42 16.21 -6.49
C ALA A 170 13.43 17.35 -6.80
N GLY A 171 13.26 18.26 -5.83
CA GLY A 171 12.37 19.42 -5.97
C GLY A 171 10.88 19.12 -5.86
N PHE A 172 10.49 17.94 -5.37
CA PHE A 172 9.11 17.66 -4.97
C PHE A 172 8.94 17.82 -3.46
N GLU A 173 7.82 18.42 -3.06
CA GLU A 173 7.39 18.46 -1.66
C GLU A 173 6.80 17.11 -1.22
N ASN A 174 6.82 16.82 0.08
CA ASN A 174 6.39 15.53 0.64
C ASN A 174 4.92 15.21 0.30
N GLU A 175 4.02 16.18 0.43
CA GLU A 175 2.60 16.06 0.12
C GLU A 175 2.29 15.87 -1.38
N ASN A 176 3.31 16.01 -2.22
CA ASN A 176 3.22 15.88 -3.67
C ASN A 176 3.91 14.61 -4.18
N LEU A 177 4.20 13.67 -3.27
CA LEU A 177 4.82 12.38 -3.55
C LEU A 177 4.02 11.26 -2.86
N VAL A 178 3.89 10.13 -3.52
CA VAL A 178 3.33 8.91 -2.92
C VAL A 178 3.91 7.67 -3.60
N ALA A 179 4.05 6.59 -2.83
CA ALA A 179 4.38 5.28 -3.37
C ALA A 179 3.17 4.35 -3.28
N TRP A 180 2.82 3.72 -4.39
CA TRP A 180 1.63 2.90 -4.54
C TRP A 180 1.99 1.53 -5.06
N GLU A 181 1.65 0.48 -4.31
CA GLU A 181 1.82 -0.90 -4.72
C GLU A 181 0.71 -1.32 -5.68
N VAL A 182 1.08 -2.09 -6.69
CA VAL A 182 0.17 -2.75 -7.62
C VAL A 182 0.65 -4.17 -7.93
N LYS A 183 -0.30 -5.09 -8.10
CA LYS A 183 -0.01 -6.48 -8.48
C LYS A 183 0.10 -6.61 -10.01
N LYS A 184 1.18 -7.23 -10.46
CA LYS A 184 1.43 -7.60 -11.86
C LYS A 184 0.69 -8.90 -12.22
N LEU A 185 0.62 -9.21 -13.52
CA LEU A 185 0.01 -10.44 -14.04
C LEU A 185 0.73 -11.73 -13.60
N ASP A 186 2.04 -11.65 -13.38
CA ASP A 186 2.86 -12.75 -12.84
C ASP A 186 2.58 -13.03 -11.34
N GLY A 187 1.76 -12.19 -10.70
CA GLY A 187 1.40 -12.28 -9.30
C GLY A 187 2.34 -11.56 -8.34
N GLU A 188 3.47 -11.04 -8.82
CA GLU A 188 4.37 -10.23 -8.04
C GLU A 188 3.84 -8.81 -7.86
N TYR A 189 4.31 -8.13 -6.82
CA TYR A 189 4.01 -6.72 -6.58
C TYR A 189 5.16 -5.83 -7.04
N THR A 190 4.80 -4.68 -7.59
CA THR A 190 5.72 -3.59 -7.95
C THR A 190 5.23 -2.30 -7.31
N ILE A 191 6.11 -1.30 -7.21
CA ILE A 191 5.77 0.00 -6.66
C ILE A 191 5.79 1.03 -7.78
N LEU A 192 4.70 1.77 -7.89
CA LEU A 192 4.61 2.99 -8.67
C LEU A 192 4.95 4.15 -7.75
N LEU A 193 5.98 4.91 -8.12
CA LEU A 193 6.28 6.20 -7.52
C LEU A 193 5.48 7.26 -8.26
N LEU A 194 4.58 7.95 -7.57
CA LEU A 194 3.79 9.02 -8.16
C LEU A 194 4.20 10.38 -7.60
N GLY A 195 4.11 11.39 -8.45
CA GLY A 195 4.30 12.77 -8.04
C GLY A 195 3.48 13.77 -8.83
N ARG A 196 3.34 14.96 -8.27
CA ARG A 196 2.74 16.15 -8.90
C ARG A 196 3.57 17.40 -8.56
N LYS A 197 3.46 18.47 -9.33
CA LYS A 197 4.29 19.66 -9.09
C LYS A 197 3.73 20.59 -8.02
N SER A 198 2.41 20.63 -7.88
CA SER A 198 1.73 21.41 -6.85
C SER A 198 0.35 20.84 -6.53
N ALA A 199 -0.25 21.29 -5.43
CA ALA A 199 -1.63 20.94 -5.09
C ALA A 199 -2.58 21.40 -6.21
N GLY A 200 -3.40 20.48 -6.69
CA GLY A 200 -4.31 20.71 -7.84
C GLY A 200 -3.76 20.29 -9.19
N ASP A 201 -2.45 20.05 -9.32
CA ASP A 201 -1.90 19.40 -10.51
C ASP A 201 -2.27 17.91 -10.55
N GLY A 202 -2.36 17.37 -11.77
CA GLY A 202 -2.55 15.94 -11.97
C GLY A 202 -1.34 15.13 -11.50
N TRP A 203 -1.62 14.02 -10.81
CA TRP A 203 -0.62 13.01 -10.47
C TRP A 203 -0.07 12.34 -11.73
N LYS A 204 1.20 11.93 -11.68
CA LYS A 204 1.88 11.19 -12.74
C LYS A 204 2.74 10.10 -12.13
N VAL A 205 2.88 8.98 -12.85
CA VAL A 205 3.88 7.96 -12.51
C VAL A 205 5.26 8.50 -12.91
N LEU A 206 6.16 8.60 -11.93
CA LEU A 206 7.54 9.03 -12.12
C LEU A 206 8.45 7.84 -12.43
N SER A 207 8.28 6.75 -11.69
CA SER A 207 9.06 5.52 -11.86
C SER A 207 8.23 4.32 -11.41
N GLU A 208 8.61 3.14 -11.91
CA GLU A 208 8.15 1.85 -11.43
C GLU A 208 9.36 1.02 -11.00
N GLY A 209 9.22 0.24 -9.93
CA GLY A 209 10.19 -0.80 -9.59
C GLY A 209 9.98 -1.37 -8.19
N ASP A 210 10.81 -2.34 -7.83
CA ASP A 210 10.97 -2.74 -6.42
C ASP A 210 11.80 -1.70 -5.63
N VAL A 211 11.97 -1.92 -4.32
CA VAL A 211 12.72 -1.02 -3.44
C VAL A 211 14.17 -0.82 -3.86
N TYR A 212 14.82 -1.83 -4.43
CA TYR A 212 16.23 -1.78 -4.79
C TYR A 212 16.41 -1.03 -6.10
N GLN A 213 15.52 -1.28 -7.07
CA GLN A 213 15.45 -0.52 -8.31
C GLN A 213 15.15 0.95 -8.04
N LEU A 214 14.11 1.25 -7.27
CA LEU A 214 13.71 2.62 -6.95
C LEU A 214 14.78 3.36 -6.16
N ARG A 215 15.48 2.68 -5.25
CA ARG A 215 16.63 3.26 -4.53
C ARG A 215 17.69 3.76 -5.50
N LYS A 216 18.02 3.01 -6.55
CA LYS A 216 19.01 3.43 -7.56
C LYS A 216 18.54 4.69 -8.29
N VAL A 217 17.32 4.69 -8.83
CA VAL A 217 16.78 5.86 -9.57
C VAL A 217 16.65 7.13 -8.71
N ILE A 218 16.41 6.97 -7.41
CA ILE A 218 16.33 8.10 -6.47
C ILE A 218 17.72 8.57 -6.03
N SER A 219 18.70 7.65 -5.93
CA SER A 219 20.06 7.97 -5.46
C SER A 219 20.98 8.48 -6.58
N ASP A 220 20.75 8.12 -7.84
CA ASP A 220 21.60 8.45 -8.99
C ASP A 220 21.49 9.91 -9.47
N GLY A 221 20.92 10.81 -8.66
CA GLY A 221 20.81 12.23 -8.97
C GLY A 221 22.05 13.09 -8.70
N ASN A 222 23.21 12.47 -8.47
CA ASN A 222 24.49 13.13 -8.19
C ASN A 222 25.50 12.95 -9.32
#